data_AF-A0A4Y9S450-F1
#
_entry.id   AF-A0A4Y9S450-F1
#
_cell.length_a   1.000
_cell.length_b   1.000
_cell.length_c   1.000
_cell.angle_alpha   90.00
_cell.angle_beta   90.00
_cell.angle_gamma   90.00
#
_symmetry.space_group_name_H-M   'P 1'
#
loop_
_entity.id
_entity.type
_entity.pdbx_description
1 polymer ?
#
loop_
_entity_poly.entity_id
_entity_poly.type
_entity_poly.pdbx_seq_one_letter_code
_entity_poly.pdbx_strand_id
1 'polypeptide(L)'
;MRISADPKSPHYSTCSRQATVFLNGEQLKHCVTADDEAGTAECYRLDANGEIFRDGEFAELQVLRGQVEIVLEDMDFDAWLRRRTERAHADFMARTSRLPA
;
A
#
# COMPACT_ATOMS: atom_id res chain seq x y z
N MET A 1 4.23 11.27 -1.00
CA MET A 1 4.29 10.58 -2.31
C MET A 1 2.92 10.05 -2.78
N ARG A 2 2.58 10.39 -4.02
CA ARG A 2 1.37 9.91 -4.68
C ARG A 2 1.71 9.26 -6.02
N ILE A 3 1.13 8.10 -6.31
CA ILE A 3 1.28 7.40 -7.59
C ILE A 3 -0.08 6.95 -8.12
N SER A 4 -0.23 6.92 -9.44
CA SER A 4 -1.38 6.31 -10.11
C SER A 4 -0.94 5.54 -11.34
N ALA A 5 -1.62 4.43 -11.58
CA ALA A 5 -1.52 3.61 -12.78
C ALA A 5 -2.57 3.99 -13.84
N ASP A 6 -3.54 4.86 -13.51
CA ASP A 6 -4.52 5.38 -14.47
C ASP A 6 -3.87 6.47 -15.34
N PRO A 7 -3.74 6.28 -16.67
CA PRO A 7 -3.17 7.26 -17.59
C PRO A 7 -3.90 8.61 -17.62
N LYS A 8 -5.15 8.65 -17.17
CA LYS A 8 -5.95 9.89 -17.10
C LYS A 8 -5.75 10.65 -15.80
N SER A 9 -5.10 10.05 -14.80
CA SER A 9 -4.84 10.67 -13.51
C SER A 9 -3.71 11.71 -13.63
N PRO A 10 -3.83 12.90 -12.98
CA PRO A 10 -2.72 13.85 -12.89
C PRO A 10 -1.52 13.31 -12.10
N HIS A 11 -1.70 12.19 -11.40
CA HIS A 11 -0.65 11.48 -10.66
C HIS A 11 -0.16 10.22 -11.36
N TYR A 12 -0.52 10.06 -12.64
CA TYR A 12 0.00 8.98 -13.46
C TYR A 12 1.53 9.03 -13.49
N SER A 13 2.16 7.89 -13.20
CA SER A 13 3.60 7.74 -13.34
C SER A 13 3.90 6.39 -13.96
N THR A 14 4.85 6.32 -14.89
CA THR A 14 5.34 5.06 -15.46
C THR A 14 6.02 4.19 -14.40
N CYS A 15 6.53 4.80 -13.32
CA CYS A 15 7.08 4.10 -12.17
C CYS A 15 6.02 3.39 -11.33
N SER A 16 4.71 3.63 -11.56
CA SER A 16 3.64 2.92 -10.86
C SER A 16 3.69 1.40 -11.08
N ARG A 17 4.25 0.93 -12.20
CA ARG A 17 4.48 -0.49 -12.48
C ARG A 17 5.60 -1.11 -11.65
N GLN A 18 6.57 -0.30 -11.25
CA GLN A 18 7.70 -0.69 -10.41
C GLN A 18 7.42 -0.41 -8.94
N ALA A 19 6.22 0.07 -8.61
CA ALA A 19 5.87 0.44 -7.25
C ALA A 19 5.11 -0.70 -6.57
N THR A 20 5.61 -1.10 -5.41
CA THR A 20 4.87 -1.93 -4.47
C THR A 20 4.21 -1.04 -3.43
N VAL A 21 2.89 -1.18 -3.28
CA VAL A 21 2.10 -0.41 -2.31
C VAL A 21 1.76 -1.29 -1.12
N PHE A 22 1.92 -0.76 0.08
CA PHE A 22 1.52 -1.40 1.34
C PHE A 22 0.47 -0.54 2.04
N LEU A 23 -0.49 -1.19 2.69
CA LEU A 23 -1.48 -0.57 3.55
C LEU A 23 -1.43 -1.23 4.92
N ASN A 24 -1.15 -0.44 5.97
CA ASN A 24 -0.96 -0.92 7.34
C ASN A 24 0.08 -2.07 7.42
N GLY A 25 1.04 -2.09 6.49
CA GLY A 25 2.08 -3.11 6.37
C GLY A 25 1.73 -4.36 5.58
N GLU A 26 0.50 -4.47 5.08
CA GLU A 26 0.12 -5.54 4.16
C GLU A 26 0.30 -5.06 2.71
N GLN A 27 0.92 -5.88 1.87
CA GLN A 27 1.07 -5.55 0.46
C GLN A 27 -0.30 -5.53 -0.23
N LEU A 28 -0.64 -4.41 -0.83
CA LEU A 28 -1.83 -4.28 -1.65
C LEU A 28 -1.57 -4.85 -3.05
N LYS A 29 -2.38 -5.84 -3.42
CA LYS A 29 -2.51 -6.28 -4.81
C LYS A 29 -3.58 -5.45 -5.50
N HIS A 30 -3.47 -5.31 -6.83
CA HIS A 30 -4.47 -4.64 -7.66
C HIS A 30 -4.73 -3.17 -7.28
N CYS A 31 -3.72 -2.49 -6.75
CA CYS A 31 -3.75 -1.06 -6.45
C CYS A 31 -3.62 -0.24 -7.73
N VAL A 32 -4.50 0.75 -7.91
CA VAL A 32 -4.52 1.66 -9.07
C VAL A 32 -3.94 3.01 -8.68
N THR A 33 -4.31 3.53 -7.51
CA THR A 33 -3.83 4.83 -7.03
C THR A 33 -3.45 4.69 -5.56
N ALA A 34 -2.33 5.28 -5.16
CA ALA A 34 -1.89 5.30 -3.77
C ALA A 34 -1.39 6.68 -3.38
N ASP A 35 -1.72 7.08 -2.17
CA ASP A 35 -1.35 8.35 -1.55
C ASP A 35 -0.94 8.12 -0.10
N ASP A 36 0.35 8.25 0.19
CA ASP A 36 0.91 8.10 1.53
C ASP A 36 0.57 9.28 2.46
N GLU A 37 0.37 10.49 1.93
CA GLU A 37 0.10 11.72 2.66
C GLU A 37 -1.37 11.77 3.07
N ALA A 38 -2.27 11.38 2.16
CA ALA A 38 -3.69 11.24 2.48
C ALA A 38 -4.01 9.93 3.21
N GLY A 39 -3.09 8.96 3.20
CA GLY A 39 -3.30 7.63 3.79
C GLY A 39 -4.41 6.85 3.07
N THR A 40 -4.46 6.94 1.75
CA THR A 40 -5.51 6.32 0.92
C THR A 40 -4.93 5.51 -0.22
N ALA A 41 -5.54 4.37 -0.50
CA ALA A 41 -5.23 3.55 -1.66
C ALA A 41 -6.52 3.12 -2.36
N GLU A 42 -6.58 3.28 -3.67
CA GLU A 42 -7.69 2.81 -4.51
C GLU A 42 -7.29 1.49 -5.15
N CYS A 43 -8.02 0.42 -4.84
CA CYS A 43 -7.78 -0.91 -5.37
C CYS A 43 -9.02 -1.42 -6.09
N TYR A 44 -8.82 -2.35 -7.02
CA TYR A 44 -9.94 -3.14 -7.52
C TYR A 44 -10.58 -3.94 -6.38
N ARG A 45 -11.91 -3.90 -6.30
CA ARG A 45 -12.67 -4.74 -5.39
C ARG A 45 -12.54 -6.18 -5.85
N LEU A 46 -12.34 -7.08 -4.90
CA LEU A 46 -12.25 -8.52 -5.17
C LEU A 46 -13.57 -9.20 -4.80
N ASP A 47 -13.92 -10.27 -5.52
CA ASP A 47 -15.04 -11.15 -5.19
C ASP A 47 -14.65 -12.19 -4.12
N ALA A 48 -15.58 -13.09 -3.81
CA ALA A 48 -15.34 -14.15 -2.81
C ALA A 48 -14.25 -15.16 -3.21
N ASN A 49 -13.89 -15.23 -4.50
CA ASN A 49 -12.85 -16.10 -5.03
C ASN A 49 -11.49 -15.38 -5.10
N GLY A 50 -11.44 -14.09 -4.76
CA GLY A 50 -10.24 -13.27 -4.87
C GLY A 50 -9.97 -12.76 -6.28
N GLU A 51 -10.94 -12.86 -7.20
CA GLU A 51 -10.85 -12.28 -8.54
C GLU A 51 -11.39 -10.85 -8.54
N ILE A 52 -10.99 -10.03 -9.52
CA ILE A 52 -11.52 -8.66 -9.64
C ILE A 52 -13.02 -8.73 -9.87
N PHE A 53 -13.79 -8.12 -8.96
CA PHE A 53 -15.22 -7.95 -9.10
C PHE A 53 -15.52 -7.08 -10.32
N ARG A 54 -16.35 -7.61 -11.24
CA ARG A 54 -16.78 -6.92 -12.45
C ARG A 54 -18.30 -6.80 -12.46
N ASP A 55 -18.78 -5.61 -12.80
CA ASP A 55 -20.16 -5.36 -13.17
C ASP A 55 -20.22 -5.07 -14.67
N GLY A 56 -20.52 -6.10 -15.46
CA GLY A 56 -20.42 -6.05 -16.92
C GLY A 56 -18.98 -5.82 -17.40
N GLU A 57 -18.76 -4.75 -18.17
CA GLU A 57 -17.44 -4.36 -18.67
C GLU A 57 -16.63 -3.52 -17.68
N PHE A 58 -17.21 -3.14 -16.54
CA PHE A 58 -16.58 -2.27 -15.56
C PHE A 58 -16.04 -3.06 -14.37
N ALA A 59 -14.81 -2.75 -13.96
CA ALA A 59 -14.26 -3.23 -12.70
C ALA A 59 -14.53 -2.20 -11.60
N GLU A 60 -15.00 -2.66 -10.44
CA GLU A 60 -15.30 -1.76 -9.33
C GLU A 60 -14.04 -1.43 -8.53
N LEU A 61 -13.90 -0.16 -8.15
CA LEU A 61 -12.81 0.32 -7.31
C LEU A 61 -13.33 0.57 -5.89
N GLN A 62 -12.49 0.29 -4.91
CA GLN A 62 -12.72 0.59 -3.51
C GLN A 62 -11.58 1.44 -2.94
N VAL A 63 -11.93 2.41 -2.10
CA VAL A 63 -10.94 3.24 -1.38
C VAL A 63 -10.65 2.60 -0.02
N LEU A 64 -9.41 2.20 0.18
CA LEU A 64 -8.87 1.74 1.45
C LEU A 64 -8.17 2.89 2.16
N ARG A 65 -8.26 2.92 3.49
CA ARG A 65 -7.68 3.98 4.33
C ARG A 65 -6.76 3.39 5.40
N GLY A 66 -5.65 4.08 5.67
CA GLY A 66 -4.67 3.66 6.66
C GLY A 66 -3.29 4.22 6.39
N GLN A 67 -2.27 3.62 7.00
CA GLN A 67 -0.89 3.95 6.71
C GLN A 67 -0.51 3.38 5.34
N VAL A 68 -0.35 4.24 4.35
CA VAL A 68 0.06 3.85 2.99
C VAL A 68 1.57 4.04 2.85
N GLU A 69 2.24 3.05 2.27
CA GLU A 69 3.67 3.11 1.97
C GLU A 69 3.89 2.67 0.52
N ILE A 70 4.67 3.46 -0.21
CA ILE A 70 4.98 3.23 -1.63
C ILE A 70 6.48 2.96 -1.75
N VAL A 71 6.83 1.79 -2.28
CA VAL A 71 8.21 1.31 -2.40
C VAL A 71 8.50 1.06 -3.88
N LEU A 72 9.56 1.63 -4.43
CA LEU A 72 9.98 1.39 -5.82
C LEU A 72 10.94 0.19 -5.87
N GLU A 73 10.81 -0.68 -6.88
CA GLU A 73 11.59 -1.92 -7.06
C GLU A 73 13.11 -1.71 -7.09
N ASP A 74 13.60 -0.53 -7.49
CA ASP A 74 15.03 -0.20 -7.46
C ASP A 74 15.56 0.09 -6.04
N MET A 75 14.68 0.08 -5.02
CA MET A 75 15.12 0.09 -3.63
C MET A 75 15.45 -1.35 -3.19
N ASP A 76 16.61 -1.51 -2.57
CA ASP A 76 17.02 -2.75 -1.90
C ASP A 76 15.92 -3.20 -0.91
N PHE A 77 15.10 -4.16 -1.36
CA PHE A 77 13.92 -4.63 -0.66
C PHE A 77 14.31 -5.22 0.72
N ASP A 78 15.46 -5.87 0.81
CA ASP A 78 15.97 -6.43 2.06
C ASP A 78 16.35 -5.32 3.04
N ALA A 79 16.99 -4.26 2.57
CA ALA A 79 17.30 -3.09 3.39
C ALA A 79 16.02 -2.39 3.88
N TRP A 80 15.02 -2.25 3.02
CA TRP A 80 13.71 -1.69 3.38
C TRP A 80 13.00 -2.57 4.43
N LEU A 81 12.93 -3.88 4.20
CA LEU A 81 12.27 -4.84 5.10
C LEU A 81 12.96 -4.89 6.47
N ARG A 82 14.30 -4.84 6.49
CA ARG A 82 15.08 -4.78 7.73
C ARG A 82 14.76 -3.53 8.53
N ARG A 83 14.83 -2.34 7.91
CA ARG A 83 14.50 -1.06 8.56
C ARG A 83 13.07 -1.06 9.11
N ARG A 84 12.12 -1.65 8.40
CA ARG A 84 10.73 -1.82 8.85
C ARG A 84 10.64 -2.70 10.09
N THR A 85 11.30 -3.85 10.06
CA THR A 85 11.28 -4.85 11.14
C THR A 85 11.88 -4.26 12.42
N GLU A 86 12.99 -3.54 12.29
CA GLU A 86 13.64 -2.82 13.40
C GLU A 86 12.72 -1.76 14.01
N ARG A 87 12.02 -0.97 13.17
CA ARG A 87 11.07 0.05 13.65
C ARG A 87 9.88 -0.58 14.36
N ALA A 88 9.28 -1.62 13.80
CA ALA A 88 8.16 -2.32 14.42
C ALA A 88 8.57 -2.95 15.77
N HIS A 89 9.77 -3.52 15.83
CA HIS A 89 10.33 -4.03 17.08
C HIS A 89 10.55 -2.92 18.11
N ALA A 90 11.11 -1.77 17.70
CA ALA A 90 11.31 -0.63 18.58
C ALA A 90 9.98 -0.08 19.13
N ASP A 91 8.95 0.07 18.28
CA ASP A 91 7.62 0.51 18.70
C ASP A 91 6.96 -0.49 19.66
N PHE A 92 7.14 -1.80 19.42
CA PHE A 92 6.69 -2.83 20.34
C PHE A 92 7.38 -2.72 21.70
N MET A 93 8.71 -2.63 21.73
CA MET A 93 9.50 -2.50 22.97
C MET A 93 9.15 -1.20 23.73
N ALA A 94 8.89 -0.10 23.02
CA ALA A 94 8.46 1.17 23.62
C ALA A 94 7.06 1.09 24.27
N ARG A 95 6.17 0.23 23.75
CA ARG A 95 4.83 0.01 24.33
C ARG A 95 4.89 -0.93 25.54
N THR A 96 5.65 -2.00 25.46
CA THR A 96 5.75 -2.99 26.56
C THR A 96 6.56 -2.47 27.75
N SER A 97 7.56 -1.61 27.52
CA SER A 97 8.32 -0.94 28.59
C SER A 97 7.53 0.11 29.39
N ARG A 98 6.33 0.49 28.93
CA ARG A 98 5.45 1.47 29.60
C ARG A 98 4.30 0.84 30.41
N LEU A 99 4.23 -0.50 30.49
CA LEU A 99 3.25 -1.17 31.33
C LEU A 99 3.73 -1.17 32.80
N PRO A 100 2.94 -0.68 33.77
CA PRO A 100 3.30 -0.81 35.19
C PRO A 100 3.30 -2.29 35.58
N ALA A 101 4.29 -2.65 36.41
CA ALA A 101 4.48 -3.97 36.97
C ALA A 101 3.31 -4.44 37.85
#